data_AF-A0A971HRK1-F1
#
_entry.id   AF-A0A971HRK1-F1
#
_cell.length_a   1.000
_cell.length_b   1.000
_cell.length_c   1.000
_cell.angle_alpha   90.00
_cell.angle_beta   90.00
_cell.angle_gamma   90.00
#
_symmetry.space_group_name_H-M   'P 1'
#
loop_
_entity.id
_entity.type
_entity.pdbx_description
1 polymer ?
#
loop_
_entity_poly.entity_id
_entity_poly.type
_entity_poly.pdbx_seq_one_letter_code
_entity_poly.pdbx_strand_id
1 'polypeptide(L)'
;MKHISIVFAFLLVFSLMQQPVFAHASYRINGIIDVQKNGSVTFNCEDGRIYNLDISDRAAKRHDGELVQIEAYAKDGLNLDTLKIKKIRKY
;
A
#
# COMPACT_ATOMS: atom_id res chain seq x y z
N MET A 1 -20.15 28.72 -35.26
CA MET A 1 -20.06 27.23 -35.15
C MET A 1 -18.64 26.70 -34.93
N LYS A 2 -17.59 27.22 -35.58
CA LYS A 2 -16.20 26.72 -35.42
C LYS A 2 -15.60 26.87 -34.00
N HIS A 3 -15.94 27.93 -33.27
CA HIS A 3 -15.39 28.17 -31.93
C HIS A 3 -15.94 27.21 -30.85
N ILE A 4 -17.18 26.73 -31.00
CA ILE A 4 -17.80 25.79 -30.06
C ILE A 4 -17.10 24.42 -30.14
N SER A 5 -16.71 23.99 -31.34
CA SER A 5 -15.97 22.73 -31.54
C SER A 5 -14.58 22.76 -30.91
N ILE A 6 -13.91 23.91 -30.88
CA ILE A 6 -12.57 24.05 -30.28
C ILE A 6 -12.65 23.96 -28.75
N VAL A 7 -13.64 24.63 -28.14
CA VAL A 7 -13.85 24.57 -26.69
C VAL A 7 -14.21 23.14 -26.25
N PHE A 8 -15.04 22.45 -27.04
CA PHE A 8 -15.42 21.07 -26.75
C PHE A 8 -14.23 20.10 -26.88
N ALA A 9 -13.37 20.30 -27.89
CA ALA A 9 -12.14 19.52 -28.05
C ALA A 9 -11.18 19.74 -26.86
N PHE A 10 -11.05 20.97 -26.38
CA PHE A 10 -10.23 21.28 -25.20
C PHE A 10 -10.76 20.63 -23.92
N LEU A 11 -12.08 20.66 -23.71
CA LEU A 11 -12.72 20.01 -22.55
C LEU A 11 -12.55 18.48 -22.58
N LEU A 12 -12.62 17.87 -23.76
CA LEU A 12 -12.44 16.44 -23.94
C LEU A 12 -10.99 16.01 -23.69
N VAL A 13 -10.01 16.80 -24.16
CA VAL A 13 -8.59 16.57 -23.86
C VAL A 13 -8.29 16.78 -22.37
N PHE A 14 -8.89 17.80 -21.74
CA PHE A 14 -8.69 18.06 -20.31
C PHE A 14 -9.26 16.93 -19.44
N SER A 15 -10.42 16.38 -19.80
CA SER A 15 -11.02 15.20 -19.16
C SER A 15 -10.09 13.96 -19.27
N LEU A 16 -9.47 13.73 -20.43
CA LEU A 16 -8.54 12.62 -20.63
C LEU A 16 -7.21 12.80 -19.87
N MET A 17 -6.83 14.03 -19.52
CA MET A 17 -5.62 14.34 -18.77
C MET A 17 -5.78 14.17 -17.25
N GLN A 18 -7.00 14.04 -16.73
CA GLN A 18 -7.26 13.80 -15.30
C GLN A 18 -7.15 12.31 -14.92
N GLN A 19 -6.06 11.65 -15.32
CA GLN A 19 -5.79 10.31 -14.78
C GLN A 19 -5.43 10.44 -13.29
N PRO A 20 -6.15 9.76 -12.37
CA PRO A 20 -5.80 9.80 -10.96
C PRO A 20 -4.43 9.16 -10.77
N VAL A 21 -3.42 9.97 -10.46
CA VAL A 21 -2.11 9.49 -10.04
C VAL A 21 -2.29 8.94 -8.62
N PHE A 22 -2.65 7.66 -8.51
CA PHE A 22 -2.59 6.95 -7.24
C PHE A 22 -1.12 6.78 -6.88
N ALA A 23 -0.58 7.74 -6.15
CA ALA A 23 0.73 7.64 -5.52
C ALA A 23 0.69 6.48 -4.51
N HIS A 24 0.96 5.26 -4.99
CA HIS A 24 1.12 4.10 -4.12
C HIS A 24 2.47 4.23 -3.43
N ALA A 25 2.46 4.77 -2.21
CA ALA A 25 3.66 4.83 -1.39
C ALA A 25 4.18 3.39 -1.18
N SER A 26 5.39 3.12 -1.68
CA SER A 26 6.04 1.82 -1.55
C SER A 26 7.06 1.86 -0.41
N TYR A 27 7.03 0.85 0.44
CA TYR A 27 7.90 0.73 1.60
C TYR A 27 8.77 -0.51 1.47
N ARG A 28 10.03 -0.38 1.89
CA ARG A 28 10.91 -1.50 2.22
C ARG A 28 11.40 -1.28 3.64
N ILE A 29 10.86 -2.04 4.59
CA ILE A 29 11.04 -1.81 6.02
C ILE A 29 11.29 -3.14 6.74
N ASN A 30 12.08 -3.08 7.81
CA ASN A 30 12.39 -4.23 8.66
C ASN A 30 11.54 -4.18 9.93
N GLY A 31 11.20 -5.34 10.45
CA GLY A 31 10.34 -5.46 11.61
C GLY A 31 9.87 -6.89 11.84
N ILE A 32 9.01 -7.05 12.82
CA ILE A 32 8.46 -8.34 13.24
C ILE A 32 7.00 -8.42 12.81
N ILE A 33 6.62 -9.53 12.18
CA ILE A 33 5.21 -9.85 11.93
C ILE A 33 4.65 -10.46 13.22
N ASP A 34 3.52 -9.95 13.69
CA ASP A 34 2.82 -10.41 14.90
C ASP A 34 1.38 -10.79 14.56
N VAL A 35 1.05 -12.08 14.73
CA VAL A 35 -0.29 -12.61 14.51
C VAL A 35 -1.07 -12.63 15.81
N GLN A 36 -2.02 -11.71 15.94
CA GLN A 36 -2.82 -11.57 17.15
C GLN A 36 -3.89 -12.67 17.28
N LYS A 37 -4.33 -12.93 18.51
CA LYS A 37 -5.36 -13.94 18.83
C LYS A 37 -6.70 -13.70 18.15
N ASN A 38 -7.02 -12.46 17.79
CA ASN A 38 -8.23 -12.08 17.06
C ASN A 38 -8.12 -12.26 15.54
N GLY A 39 -6.97 -12.73 15.03
CA GLY A 39 -6.71 -12.92 13.60
C GLY A 39 -6.16 -11.68 12.88
N SER A 40 -6.02 -10.54 13.57
CA SER A 40 -5.32 -9.39 12.98
C SER A 40 -3.82 -9.65 12.90
N VAL A 41 -3.19 -9.10 11.85
CA VAL A 41 -1.75 -9.23 11.63
C VAL A 41 -1.14 -7.83 11.64
N THR A 42 -0.20 -7.61 12.54
CA THR A 42 0.52 -6.34 12.66
C THR A 42 1.99 -6.50 12.28
N PHE A 43 2.63 -5.40 11.92
CA PHE A 43 4.04 -5.30 11.62
C PHE A 43 4.69 -4.26 12.51
N ASN A 44 5.51 -4.73 13.44
CA ASN A 44 6.22 -3.90 14.40
C ASN A 44 7.57 -3.53 13.80
N CYS A 45 7.71 -2.28 13.37
CA CYS A 45 8.93 -1.78 12.74
C CYS A 45 10.02 -1.52 13.77
N GLU A 46 11.27 -1.62 13.34
CA GLU A 46 12.45 -1.29 14.18
C GLU A 46 12.44 0.17 14.65
N ASP A 47 11.81 1.08 13.90
CA ASP A 47 11.65 2.49 14.27
C ASP A 47 10.49 2.78 15.23
N GLY A 48 9.81 1.72 15.72
CA GLY A 48 8.72 1.81 16.68
C GLY A 48 7.33 2.04 16.06
N ARG A 49 7.21 2.18 14.74
CA ARG A 49 5.91 2.26 14.07
C ARG A 49 5.24 0.88 13.98
N ILE A 50 3.92 0.87 14.01
CA ILE A 50 3.12 -0.35 13.89
C ILE A 50 2.16 -0.18 12.72
N TYR A 51 2.14 -1.17 11.82
CA TYR A 51 1.25 -1.22 10.67
C TYR A 51 0.34 -2.44 10.73
N ASN A 52 -0.88 -2.32 10.23
CA ASN A 52 -1.71 -3.47 9.91
C ASN A 52 -1.26 -4.06 8.58
N LEU A 53 -1.26 -5.40 8.46
CA LEU A 53 -0.89 -6.09 7.23
C LEU A 53 -2.10 -6.67 6.51
N ASP A 54 -2.27 -6.31 5.24
CA ASP A 54 -3.09 -7.05 4.29
C ASP A 54 -2.24 -8.18 3.70
N ILE A 55 -2.36 -9.36 4.30
CA ILE A 55 -1.62 -10.59 3.99
C ILE A 55 -2.50 -11.81 4.29
N SER A 56 -2.28 -12.91 3.55
CA SER A 56 -2.97 -14.18 3.85
C SER A 56 -2.50 -14.79 5.18
N ASP A 57 -3.41 -15.38 5.95
CA ASP A 57 -3.13 -16.07 7.23
C ASP A 57 -1.98 -17.06 7.14
N ARG A 58 -1.88 -17.82 6.04
CA ARG A 58 -0.84 -18.82 5.84
C ARG A 58 0.55 -18.19 5.78
N ALA A 59 0.68 -17.04 5.12
CA ALA A 59 1.94 -16.33 5.00
C ALA A 59 2.28 -15.60 6.31
N ALA A 60 1.29 -15.02 6.98
CA ALA A 60 1.47 -14.39 8.29
C ALA A 60 2.00 -15.40 9.33
N LYS A 61 1.32 -16.55 9.49
CA LYS A 61 1.72 -17.61 10.44
C LYS A 61 3.10 -18.21 10.15
N ARG A 62 3.57 -18.17 8.90
CA ARG A 62 4.91 -18.66 8.54
C ARG A 62 6.02 -17.79 9.08
N HIS A 63 5.76 -16.50 9.26
CA HIS A 63 6.73 -15.48 9.64
C HIS A 63 6.39 -14.82 10.98
N ASP A 64 5.44 -15.39 11.72
CA ASP A 64 4.99 -14.89 13.02
C ASP A 64 6.13 -14.94 14.05
N GLY A 65 6.43 -13.79 14.65
CA GLY A 65 7.54 -13.60 15.58
C GLY A 65 8.94 -13.55 14.92
N GLU A 66 9.06 -13.71 13.60
CA GLU A 66 10.35 -13.60 12.91
C GLU A 66 10.68 -12.14 12.56
N LEU A 67 11.94 -11.74 12.72
CA LEU A 67 12.46 -10.50 12.14
C LEU A 67 12.59 -10.68 10.62
N VAL A 68 11.88 -9.85 9.86
CA VAL A 68 11.83 -9.91 8.41
C VAL A 68 11.93 -8.52 7.79
N GLN A 69 12.33 -8.48 6.53
CA GLN A 69 12.15 -7.30 5.69
C GLN A 69 10.94 -7.50 4.78
N ILE A 70 10.02 -6.53 4.78
CA ILE A 70 8.86 -6.53 3.90
C ILE A 70 9.02 -5.51 2.78
N GLU A 71 8.54 -5.86 1.59
CA GLU A 71 8.22 -4.91 0.51
C GLU A 71 6.69 -4.79 0.47
N ALA A 72 6.17 -3.59 0.66
CA ALA A 72 4.73 -3.37 0.78
C ALA A 72 4.29 -2.03 0.19
N TYR A 73 2.99 -1.87 -0.02
CA TYR A 73 2.38 -0.63 -0.49
C TYR A 73 1.31 -0.18 0.48
N ALA A 74 1.20 1.13 0.73
CA ALA A 74 0.01 1.67 1.38
C ALA A 74 -1.22 1.37 0.51
N LYS A 75 -2.33 1.00 1.14
CA LYS A 75 -3.57 0.67 0.45
C LYS A 75 -4.12 1.86 -0.35
N ASP A 76 -3.97 3.06 0.20
CA ASP A 76 -4.23 4.33 -0.48
C ASP A 76 -3.30 5.41 0.09
N GLY A 77 -3.19 6.56 -0.58
CA GLY A 77 -2.28 7.64 -0.18
C GLY A 77 -2.69 8.38 1.10
N LEU A 78 -3.87 8.09 1.66
CA LEU A 78 -4.40 8.74 2.87
C LEU A 78 -4.33 7.80 4.09
N ASN A 79 -4.36 6.49 3.87
CA ASN A 79 -4.35 5.43 4.86
C ASN A 79 -2.99 4.71 4.83
N LEU A 80 -2.06 5.30 5.57
CA LEU A 80 -0.70 4.77 5.72
C LEU A 80 -0.61 3.68 6.80
N ASP A 81 -1.70 3.42 7.53
CA ASP A 81 -1.71 2.49 8.66
C ASP A 81 -1.84 1.02 8.21
N THR A 82 -2.31 0.79 6.99
CA THR A 82 -2.46 -0.56 6.42
C THR A 82 -1.56 -0.75 5.21
N LEU A 83 -0.70 -1.76 5.31
CA LEU A 83 0.26 -2.13 4.26
C LEU A 83 -0.15 -3.43 3.59
N LYS A 84 -0.25 -3.41 2.27
CA LYS A 84 -0.42 -4.61 1.47
C LYS A 84 0.92 -5.22 1.12
N ILE A 85 1.14 -6.45 1.56
CA ILE A 85 2.41 -7.14 1.38
C ILE A 85 2.59 -7.55 -0.09
N LYS A 86 3.72 -7.16 -0.67
CA LYS A 86 4.19 -7.65 -1.98
C LYS A 86 5.15 -8.82 -1.81
N LYS A 87 6.10 -8.70 -0.87
CA LYS A 87 7.16 -9.69 -0.67
C LYS A 87 7.67 -9.65 0.76
N ILE A 88 8.03 -10.82 1.30
CA ILE A 88 8.71 -10.98 2.58
C ILE A 88 10.08 -11.61 2.32
N ARG A 89 11.10 -11.11 3.01
CA ARG A 89 12.46 -11.66 3.01
C ARG A 89 12.86 -11.92 4.45
N LYS A 90 13.47 -13.08 4.70
CA LYS A 90 14.15 -13.31 5.99
C LYS A 90 15.32 -12.33 6.09
N TYR A 91 15.47 -11.75 7.26
CA TYR A 91 16.59 -10.88 7.59
C TYR A 91 17.85 -11.73 7.82
#